data_AF-A0A7S2TX24-F1
#
_entry.id   AF-A0A7S2TX24-F1
#
_cell.length_a   1.000
_cell.length_b   1.000
_cell.length_c   1.000
_cell.angle_alpha   90.00
_cell.angle_beta   90.00
_cell.angle_gamma   90.00
#
_symmetry.space_group_name_H-M   'P 1'
#
loop_
_entity.id
_entity.type
_entity.pdbx_description
1 polymer ?
#
loop_
_entity_poly.entity_id
_entity_poly.type
_entity_poly.pdbx_seq_one_letter_code
_entity_poly.pdbx_strand_id
1 'polypeptide(L)'
;MKAPEVLPRVVPWASWRHWSIVMDKLFSDDPDMVREGLDTVAMWRLRGSTPIAVECTADILRAKIDNTGVSGGDGEIKIRLYLAMVLVRLVNGITDPAQKGEYAKSVSMLASRLGLSRIIVDIRHDATHKRLPSLALLKIAADEALMFLYAKYWEPQRHALLTQEVPPPACAPPPAPSTPTANPAKKKKRRKSRNTP
;
A
#
# COMPACT_ATOMS: atom_id res chain seq x y z
N MET A 1 20.24 -20.25 16.76
CA MET A 1 19.96 -18.81 16.82
C MET A 1 18.46 -18.62 16.65
N LYS A 2 17.74 -18.11 17.65
CA LYS A 2 16.30 -17.81 17.52
C LYS A 2 16.15 -16.68 16.49
N ALA A 3 15.20 -16.81 15.57
CA ALA A 3 14.81 -15.71 14.70
C ALA A 3 14.41 -14.50 15.56
N PRO A 4 14.77 -13.27 15.19
CA PRO A 4 14.38 -12.09 15.94
C PRO A 4 12.85 -12.05 16.03
N GLU A 5 12.35 -11.89 17.24
CA GLU A 5 10.92 -11.80 17.54
C GLU A 5 10.40 -10.51 16.92
N VAL A 6 9.66 -10.62 15.82
CA VAL A 6 9.08 -9.46 15.12
C VAL A 6 7.91 -8.97 15.96
N LEU A 7 8.16 -7.95 16.77
CA LEU A 7 7.09 -7.29 17.53
C LEU A 7 6.00 -6.79 16.58
N PRO A 8 4.71 -7.00 16.92
CA PRO A 8 3.61 -6.58 16.07
C PRO A 8 3.63 -5.05 15.90
N ARG A 9 3.47 -4.59 14.65
CA ARG A 9 3.45 -3.17 14.32
C ARG A 9 2.24 -2.51 15.01
N VAL A 10 2.49 -1.54 15.87
CA VAL A 10 1.44 -0.76 16.54
C VAL A 10 0.73 0.11 15.49
N VAL A 11 -0.61 0.04 15.49
CA VAL A 11 -1.48 0.74 14.55
C VAL A 11 -2.60 1.49 15.29
N PRO A 12 -3.11 2.62 14.75
CA PRO A 12 -4.06 3.47 15.47
C PRO A 12 -5.52 3.00 15.43
N TRP A 13 -5.86 2.07 14.53
CA TRP A 13 -7.21 1.51 14.40
C TRP A 13 -7.45 0.38 15.41
N ALA A 14 -8.69 0.28 15.90
CA ALA A 14 -9.09 -0.74 16.86
C ALA A 14 -9.16 -2.16 16.25
N SER A 15 -9.43 -2.26 14.95
CA SER A 15 -9.49 -3.53 14.22
C SER A 15 -9.27 -3.29 12.72
N TRP A 16 -8.91 -4.34 12.00
CA TRP A 16 -8.75 -4.29 10.54
C TRP A 16 -10.07 -4.05 9.81
N ARG A 17 -11.20 -4.53 10.36
CA ARG A 17 -12.54 -4.15 9.90
C ARG A 17 -12.76 -2.65 9.98
N HIS A 18 -12.38 -2.02 11.09
CA HIS A 18 -12.49 -0.57 11.24
C HIS A 18 -11.63 0.18 10.22
N TRP A 19 -10.41 -0.31 9.96
CA TRP A 19 -9.56 0.25 8.90
C TRP A 19 -10.22 0.16 7.52
N SER A 20 -10.83 -0.98 7.16
CA SER A 20 -11.52 -1.15 5.87
C SER A 20 -12.69 -0.18 5.72
N ILE A 21 -13.51 -0.01 6.76
CA ILE A 21 -14.63 0.95 6.73
C ILE A 21 -14.12 2.38 6.48
N VAL A 22 -13.00 2.77 7.10
CA VAL A 22 -12.41 4.10 6.88
C VAL A 22 -11.88 4.23 5.46
N MET A 23 -11.26 3.19 4.89
CA MET A 23 -10.86 3.18 3.49
C MET A 23 -12.09 3.41 2.58
N ASP A 24 -13.17 2.65 2.78
CA ASP A 24 -14.38 2.76 1.97
C ASP A 24 -15.02 4.15 2.07
N LYS A 25 -15.00 4.76 3.26
CA LYS A 25 -15.44 6.14 3.49
C LYS A 25 -14.57 7.17 2.74
N LEU A 26 -13.24 7.07 2.84
CA LEU A 26 -12.32 8.03 2.23
C LEU A 26 -12.38 8.01 0.69
N PHE A 27 -12.67 6.87 0.08
CA PHE A 27 -12.80 6.70 -1.36
C PHE A 27 -14.26 6.63 -1.85
N SER A 28 -15.22 7.06 -1.02
CA SER A 28 -16.63 7.17 -1.40
C SER A 28 -16.86 8.37 -2.32
N ASP A 29 -17.89 8.29 -3.16
CA ASP A 29 -18.39 9.42 -3.96
C ASP A 29 -19.22 10.40 -3.10
N ASP A 30 -19.66 10.00 -1.91
CA ASP A 30 -20.43 10.83 -1.00
C ASP A 30 -19.50 11.74 -0.15
N PRO A 31 -19.58 13.08 -0.29
CA PRO A 31 -18.76 14.01 0.47
C PRO A 31 -18.92 13.90 1.99
N ASP A 32 -20.10 13.52 2.49
CA ASP A 32 -20.34 13.38 3.93
C ASP A 32 -19.65 12.13 4.49
N MET A 33 -19.70 11.01 3.75
CA MET A 33 -18.92 9.81 4.09
C MET A 33 -17.41 10.10 4.09
N VAL A 34 -16.92 10.88 3.11
CA VAL A 34 -15.51 11.27 3.09
C VAL A 34 -15.16 12.12 4.32
N ARG A 35 -16.00 13.09 4.71
CA ARG A 35 -15.79 13.90 5.92
C ARG A 35 -15.70 13.04 7.18
N GLU A 36 -16.61 12.07 7.35
CA GLU A 36 -16.55 11.12 8.47
C GLU A 36 -15.25 10.29 8.49
N GLY A 37 -14.79 9.85 7.30
CA GLY A 37 -13.51 9.17 7.15
C GLY A 37 -12.33 10.05 7.56
N LEU A 38 -12.33 11.32 7.15
CA LEU A 38 -11.31 12.31 7.50
C LEU A 38 -11.24 12.57 9.01
N ASP A 39 -12.38 12.70 9.68
CA ASP A 39 -12.43 12.89 11.12
C ASP A 39 -11.91 11.65 11.87
N THR A 40 -12.19 10.46 11.36
CA THR A 40 -11.61 9.23 11.90
C THR A 40 -10.10 9.18 11.76
N VAL A 41 -9.54 9.61 10.61
CA VAL A 41 -8.08 9.73 10.43
C VAL A 41 -7.49 10.79 11.36
N ALA A 42 -8.19 11.91 11.60
CA ALA A 42 -7.75 12.91 12.57
C ALA A 42 -7.63 12.30 13.98
N MET A 43 -8.58 11.45 14.38
CA MET A 43 -8.50 10.70 15.63
C MET A 43 -7.32 9.72 15.66
N TRP A 44 -6.98 9.08 14.53
CA TRP A 44 -5.80 8.21 14.43
C TRP A 44 -4.49 9.00 14.60
N ARG A 45 -4.41 10.22 14.08
CA ARG A 45 -3.23 11.09 14.27
C ARG A 45 -2.99 11.39 15.74
N LEU A 46 -4.05 11.65 16.52
CA LEU A 46 -3.94 11.91 17.96
C LEU A 46 -3.43 10.69 18.75
N ARG A 47 -3.71 9.47 18.29
CA ARG A 47 -3.21 8.23 18.91
C ARG A 47 -1.75 7.92 18.55
N GLY A 48 -1.23 8.54 17.50
CA GLY A 48 0.11 8.29 16.96
C GLY A 48 0.19 7.07 16.04
N SER A 49 1.37 6.87 15.43
CA SER A 49 1.66 5.73 14.55
C SER A 49 0.80 5.61 13.28
N THR A 50 0.17 6.70 12.83
CA THR A 50 -0.58 6.71 11.57
C THR A 50 0.39 6.65 10.39
N PRO A 51 0.22 5.71 9.43
CA PRO A 51 1.09 5.66 8.27
C PRO A 51 1.01 6.93 7.42
N ILE A 52 2.16 7.41 6.91
CA ILE A 52 2.22 8.61 6.06
C ILE A 52 1.28 8.52 4.85
N ALA A 53 1.08 7.32 4.31
CA ALA A 53 0.13 7.08 3.22
C ALA A 53 -1.31 7.47 3.61
N VAL A 54 -1.75 7.09 4.81
CA VAL A 54 -3.07 7.44 5.34
C VAL A 54 -3.18 8.94 5.60
N GLU A 55 -2.13 9.53 6.19
CA GLU A 55 -2.11 10.98 6.45
C GLU A 55 -2.20 11.79 5.17
N CYS A 56 -1.35 11.50 4.18
CA CYS A 56 -1.34 12.20 2.90
C CYS A 56 -2.65 12.00 2.12
N THR A 57 -3.25 10.80 2.14
CA THR A 57 -4.58 10.58 1.54
C THR A 57 -5.62 11.50 2.16
N ALA A 58 -5.69 11.56 3.50
CA ALA A 58 -6.65 12.40 4.19
C ALA A 58 -6.40 13.90 3.94
N ASP A 59 -5.15 14.34 3.92
CA ASP A 59 -4.84 15.75 3.66
C ASP A 59 -5.23 16.15 2.22
N ILE A 60 -4.94 15.32 1.22
CA ILE A 60 -5.35 15.61 -0.17
C ILE A 60 -6.88 15.68 -0.29
N LEU A 61 -7.60 14.72 0.28
CA LEU A 61 -9.06 14.69 0.24
C LEU A 61 -9.67 15.92 0.94
N ARG A 62 -9.12 16.31 2.10
CA ARG A 62 -9.54 17.53 2.81
C ARG A 62 -9.35 18.78 1.95
N ALA A 63 -8.20 18.93 1.29
CA ALA A 63 -7.98 20.03 0.34
C ALA A 63 -9.00 20.05 -0.81
N LYS A 64 -9.41 18.88 -1.31
CA LYS A 64 -10.39 18.78 -2.40
C LYS A 64 -11.78 19.23 -1.94
N ILE A 65 -12.19 18.86 -0.72
CA ILE A 65 -13.48 19.27 -0.13
C ILE A 65 -13.50 20.77 0.19
N ASP A 66 -12.45 21.26 0.86
CA ASP A 66 -12.39 22.65 1.33
C ASP A 66 -12.24 23.66 0.18
N ASN A 67 -11.67 23.24 -0.95
CA ASN A 67 -11.51 24.08 -2.14
C ASN A 67 -12.84 24.41 -2.87
N THR A 68 -13.99 23.87 -2.44
CA THR A 68 -15.30 24.13 -3.07
C THR A 68 -15.83 25.55 -2.86
N GLY A 69 -15.32 26.31 -1.89
CA GLY A 69 -15.80 27.67 -1.56
C GLY A 69 -14.77 28.80 -1.65
N VAL A 70 -13.53 28.50 -2.05
CA VAL A 70 -12.42 29.45 -1.92
C VAL A 70 -12.21 30.22 -3.24
N SER A 71 -12.95 31.30 -3.41
CA SER A 71 -12.75 32.28 -4.50
C SER A 71 -12.06 33.54 -3.96
N GLY A 72 -10.77 33.71 -4.25
CA GLY A 72 -9.99 34.90 -3.87
C GLY A 72 -8.48 34.63 -3.68
N GLY A 73 -7.66 35.67 -3.81
CA GLY A 73 -6.19 35.56 -3.81
C GLY A 73 -5.58 34.93 -2.55
N ASP A 74 -6.07 35.31 -1.36
CA ASP A 74 -5.60 34.77 -0.07
C ASP A 74 -5.99 33.30 0.13
N GLY A 75 -7.08 32.89 -0.50
CA GLY A 75 -7.57 31.52 -0.45
C GLY A 75 -6.75 30.58 -1.33
N GLU A 76 -6.43 31.02 -2.55
CA GLU A 76 -5.61 30.27 -3.48
C GLU A 76 -4.21 29.99 -2.90
N ILE A 77 -3.53 31.00 -2.33
CA ILE A 77 -2.19 30.81 -1.80
C ILE A 77 -2.15 29.81 -0.64
N LYS A 78 -3.17 29.80 0.23
CA LYS A 78 -3.30 28.83 1.33
C LYS A 78 -3.40 27.41 0.81
N ILE A 79 -4.24 27.17 -0.20
CA ILE A 79 -4.42 25.84 -0.80
C ILE A 79 -3.13 25.41 -1.52
N ARG A 80 -2.46 26.33 -2.22
CA ARG A 80 -1.18 26.05 -2.89
C ARG A 80 -0.11 25.61 -1.89
N LEU A 81 0.05 26.35 -0.79
CA LEU A 81 1.00 26.00 0.26
C LEU A 81 0.66 24.66 0.91
N TYR A 82 -0.62 24.43 1.20
CA TYR A 82 -1.11 23.20 1.80
C TYR A 82 -0.82 21.98 0.91
N LEU A 83 -1.27 21.99 -0.36
CA LEU A 83 -1.03 20.88 -1.29
C LEU A 83 0.46 20.66 -1.54
N ALA A 84 1.25 21.72 -1.70
CA ALA A 84 2.70 21.59 -1.88
C ALA A 84 3.35 20.90 -0.68
N MET A 85 2.98 21.27 0.55
CA MET A 85 3.51 20.63 1.75
C MET A 85 3.12 19.15 1.84
N VAL A 86 1.87 18.82 1.53
CA VAL A 86 1.38 17.43 1.53
C VAL A 86 2.16 16.58 0.51
N LEU A 87 2.39 17.10 -0.70
CA LEU A 87 3.17 16.40 -1.72
C LEU A 87 4.65 16.26 -1.33
N VAL A 88 5.25 17.27 -0.70
CA VAL A 88 6.62 17.19 -0.16
C VAL A 88 6.72 16.10 0.91
N ARG A 89 5.76 16.06 1.85
CA ARG A 89 5.70 15.02 2.90
C ARG A 89 5.52 13.63 2.31
N LEU A 90 4.68 13.49 1.29
CA LEU A 90 4.50 12.23 0.58
C LEU A 90 5.81 11.73 -0.02
N VAL A 91 6.50 12.58 -0.80
CA VAL A 91 7.74 12.16 -1.46
C VAL A 91 8.78 11.74 -0.42
N ASN A 92 9.04 12.59 0.59
CA ASN A 92 10.01 12.26 1.63
C ASN A 92 9.61 10.98 2.39
N GLY A 93 8.35 10.84 2.80
CA GLY A 93 7.86 9.66 3.51
C GLY A 93 7.97 8.35 2.73
N ILE A 94 7.99 8.42 1.39
CA ILE A 94 8.18 7.27 0.51
C ILE A 94 9.67 7.01 0.23
N THR A 95 10.47 8.07 0.02
CA THR A 95 11.88 7.92 -0.37
C THR A 95 12.81 7.68 0.81
N ASP A 96 12.53 8.26 1.98
CA ASP A 96 13.43 8.18 3.14
C ASP A 96 13.60 6.73 3.64
N PRO A 97 12.54 5.92 3.78
CA PRO A 97 12.69 4.50 4.15
C PRO A 97 13.42 3.67 3.08
N ALA A 98 13.42 4.14 1.83
CA ALA A 98 14.11 3.49 0.71
C ALA A 98 15.60 3.90 0.62
N GLN A 99 16.04 4.88 1.41
CA GLN A 99 17.43 5.29 1.49
C GLN A 99 18.25 4.26 2.27
N LYS A 100 18.60 3.19 1.58
CA LYS A 100 19.42 2.08 2.11
C LYS A 100 20.80 2.10 1.46
N GLY A 101 21.83 2.07 2.30
CA GLY A 101 23.24 2.02 1.89
C GLY A 101 24.10 3.08 2.59
N GLU A 102 25.40 2.97 2.40
CA GLU A 102 26.40 3.88 2.98
C GLU A 102 26.34 5.29 2.35
N TYR A 103 25.94 5.38 1.07
CA TYR A 103 25.82 6.63 0.33
C TYR A 103 24.37 6.99 0.03
N ALA A 104 24.05 8.27 0.20
CA ALA A 104 22.73 8.81 -0.13
C ALA A 104 22.48 8.79 -1.64
N LYS A 105 21.42 8.12 -2.08
CA LYS A 105 20.90 8.19 -3.44
C LYS A 105 20.02 9.41 -3.60
N SER A 106 19.91 9.93 -4.82
CA SER A 106 19.04 11.08 -5.09
C SER A 106 17.56 10.72 -4.89
N VAL A 107 16.79 11.65 -4.33
CA VAL A 107 15.34 11.50 -4.14
C VAL A 107 14.64 11.20 -5.47
N SER A 108 15.05 11.86 -6.55
CA SER A 108 14.49 11.60 -7.88
C SER A 108 14.71 10.16 -8.34
N MET A 109 15.92 9.60 -8.16
CA MET A 109 16.20 8.21 -8.50
C MET A 109 15.35 7.24 -7.67
N LEU A 110 15.25 7.48 -6.35
CA LEU A 110 14.45 6.64 -5.46
C LEU A 110 12.97 6.71 -5.81
N ALA A 111 12.42 7.90 -6.03
CA ALA A 111 11.04 8.12 -6.38
C ALA A 111 10.67 7.43 -7.69
N SER A 112 11.50 7.56 -8.74
CA SER A 112 11.29 6.87 -10.01
C SER A 112 11.30 5.35 -9.85
N ARG A 113 12.22 4.80 -9.04
CA ARG A 113 12.26 3.35 -8.74
C ARG A 113 11.03 2.86 -7.97
N LEU A 114 10.44 3.71 -7.14
CA LEU A 114 9.25 3.40 -6.35
C LEU A 114 7.95 3.61 -7.14
N GLY A 115 8.03 4.16 -8.35
CA GLY A 115 6.90 4.38 -9.25
C GLY A 115 6.15 5.69 -8.99
N LEU A 116 6.76 6.66 -8.30
CA LEU A 116 6.21 8.01 -8.21
C LEU A 116 6.36 8.72 -9.55
N SER A 117 5.35 9.50 -9.94
CA SER A 117 5.40 10.28 -11.18
C SER A 117 6.43 11.40 -11.10
N ARG A 118 6.99 11.77 -12.25
CA ARG A 118 7.98 12.85 -12.34
C ARG A 118 7.39 14.19 -11.90
N ILE A 119 6.10 14.42 -12.13
CA ILE A 119 5.38 15.65 -11.73
C ILE A 119 5.47 15.84 -10.21
N ILE A 120 5.17 14.81 -9.42
CA ILE A 120 5.20 14.88 -7.96
C ILE A 120 6.62 15.14 -7.44
N VAL A 121 7.63 14.52 -8.08
CA VAL A 121 9.05 14.71 -7.73
C VAL A 121 9.52 16.14 -8.02
N ASP A 122 9.17 16.67 -9.20
CA ASP A 122 9.52 18.03 -9.61
C ASP A 122 8.85 19.06 -8.68
N ILE A 123 7.58 18.85 -8.32
CA ILE A 123 6.87 19.71 -7.35
C ILE A 123 7.58 19.74 -6.00
N ARG A 124 8.05 18.60 -5.48
CA ARG A 124 8.79 18.55 -4.23
C ARG A 124 10.07 19.39 -4.31
N HIS A 125 10.81 19.32 -5.42
CA HIS A 125 12.00 20.15 -5.63
C HIS A 125 11.66 21.64 -5.76
N ASP A 126 10.65 21.98 -6.57
CA ASP A 126 10.28 23.37 -6.82
C ASP A 126 9.70 24.06 -5.58
N ALA A 127 8.86 23.36 -4.81
CA ALA A 127 8.26 23.89 -3.58
C ALA A 127 9.27 24.13 -2.44
N THR A 128 10.42 23.44 -2.47
CA THR A 128 11.45 23.56 -1.42
C THR A 128 12.61 24.47 -1.80
N HIS A 129 12.96 24.53 -3.09
CA HIS A 129 14.17 25.23 -3.54
C HIS A 129 13.91 26.31 -4.59
N LYS A 130 12.75 26.32 -5.26
CA LYS A 130 12.43 27.28 -6.31
C LYS A 130 11.16 28.07 -5.95
N ARG A 131 10.21 28.14 -6.87
CA ARG A 131 8.95 28.86 -6.73
C ARG A 131 7.84 27.87 -6.47
N LEU A 132 6.91 28.26 -5.60
CA LEU A 132 5.71 27.49 -5.31
C LEU A 132 4.93 27.21 -6.61
N PRO A 133 4.62 25.94 -6.95
CA PRO A 133 3.87 25.59 -8.16
C PRO A 133 2.49 26.26 -8.23
N SER A 134 1.92 26.32 -9.44
CA SER A 134 0.56 26.84 -9.66
C SER A 134 -0.50 25.93 -9.03
N LEU A 135 -1.65 26.50 -8.67
CA LEU A 135 -2.74 25.70 -8.09
C LEU A 135 -3.21 24.59 -9.04
N ALA A 136 -3.29 24.87 -10.33
CA ALA A 136 -3.68 23.89 -11.34
C ALA A 136 -2.74 22.67 -11.37
N LEU A 137 -1.42 22.91 -11.35
CA LEU A 137 -0.42 21.84 -11.33
C LEU A 137 -0.49 21.03 -10.03
N LEU A 138 -0.69 21.70 -8.89
CA LEU A 138 -0.82 21.03 -7.60
C LEU A 138 -2.06 20.15 -7.52
N LYS A 139 -3.19 20.56 -8.13
CA LYS A 139 -4.41 19.74 -8.20
C LYS A 139 -4.20 18.47 -9.02
N ILE A 140 -3.60 18.59 -10.21
CA ILE A 140 -3.25 17.44 -11.05
C ILE A 140 -2.35 16.47 -10.28
N ALA A 141 -1.30 16.98 -9.65
CA ALA A 141 -0.38 16.15 -8.88
C ALA A 141 -1.02 15.51 -7.64
N ALA A 142 -1.99 16.18 -7.02
CA ALA A 142 -2.75 15.64 -5.90
C ALA A 142 -3.62 14.44 -6.32
N ASP A 143 -4.24 14.50 -7.50
CA ASP A 143 -4.98 13.36 -8.06
C ASP A 143 -4.05 12.19 -8.41
N GLU A 144 -2.89 12.47 -9.04
CA GLU A 144 -1.86 11.43 -9.27
C GLU A 144 -1.35 10.81 -7.97
N ALA A 145 -1.14 11.62 -6.94
CA ALA A 145 -0.72 11.16 -5.62
C ALA A 145 -1.77 10.27 -4.96
N LEU A 146 -3.06 10.60 -5.07
CA LEU A 146 -4.14 9.74 -4.56
C LEU A 146 -4.18 8.39 -5.27
N MET A 147 -4.08 8.37 -6.60
CA MET A 147 -4.02 7.12 -7.36
C MET A 147 -2.81 6.28 -6.96
N PHE A 148 -1.64 6.91 -6.83
CA PHE A 148 -0.42 6.25 -6.38
C PHE A 148 -0.58 5.64 -4.97
N LEU A 149 -1.12 6.41 -4.02
CA LEU A 149 -1.34 5.97 -2.64
C LEU A 149 -2.35 4.81 -2.58
N TYR A 150 -3.41 4.87 -3.38
CA TYR A 150 -4.38 3.79 -3.48
C TYR A 150 -3.71 2.49 -3.92
N ALA A 151 -2.99 2.51 -5.04
CA ALA A 151 -2.33 1.34 -5.61
C ALA A 151 -1.15 0.82 -4.76
N LYS A 152 -0.41 1.69 -4.08
CA LYS A 152 0.79 1.30 -3.33
C LYS A 152 0.55 0.93 -1.88
N TYR A 153 -0.47 1.50 -1.25
CA TYR A 153 -0.76 1.27 0.16
C TYR A 153 -2.12 0.62 0.37
N TRP A 154 -3.21 1.28 -0.06
CA TRP A 154 -4.55 0.89 0.32
C TRP A 154 -4.97 -0.47 -0.27
N GLU A 155 -4.80 -0.67 -1.58
CA GLU A 155 -5.20 -1.89 -2.25
C GLU A 155 -4.40 -3.12 -1.78
N PRO A 156 -3.04 -3.10 -1.74
CA PRO A 156 -2.27 -4.22 -1.22
C PRO A 156 -2.60 -4.53 0.24
N GLN A 157 -2.81 -3.51 1.07
CA GLN A 157 -3.20 -3.69 2.47
C GLN A 157 -4.56 -4.36 2.57
N ARG A 158 -5.58 -3.90 1.82
CA ARG A 158 -6.91 -4.52 1.78
C ARG A 158 -6.85 -5.97 1.31
N HIS A 159 -6.07 -6.25 0.27
CA HIS A 159 -5.91 -7.62 -0.24
C HIS A 159 -5.30 -8.55 0.81
N ALA A 160 -4.26 -8.09 1.51
CA ALA A 160 -3.65 -8.86 2.60
C ALA A 160 -4.64 -9.19 3.73
N LEU A 161 -5.58 -8.31 4.03
CA LEU A 161 -6.64 -8.57 5.02
C LEU A 161 -7.62 -9.63 4.54
N LEU A 162 -8.06 -9.54 3.28
CA LEU A 162 -8.99 -10.53 2.71
C LEU A 162 -8.36 -11.92 2.64
N THR A 163 -7.06 -12.03 2.35
CA THR A 163 -6.36 -13.33 2.33
C THR A 163 -6.20 -13.93 3.72
N GLN A 164 -6.09 -13.10 4.77
CA GLN A 164 -6.00 -13.57 6.16
C GLN A 164 -7.34 -14.05 6.72
N GLU A 165 -8.47 -13.59 6.17
CA GLU A 165 -9.81 -14.02 6.58
C GLU A 165 -10.31 -15.30 5.88
N VAL A 166 -9.60 -15.81 4.85
CA VAL A 166 -9.95 -17.09 4.22
C VAL A 166 -9.45 -18.24 5.12
N PRO A 167 -10.34 -19.04 5.74
CA PRO A 167 -9.89 -20.24 6.42
C PRO A 167 -9.19 -21.14 5.39
N PRO A 168 -8.05 -21.78 5.72
CA PRO A 168 -7.46 -22.78 4.84
C PRO A 168 -8.55 -23.79 4.45
N PRO A 169 -8.60 -24.28 3.20
CA PRO A 169 -9.57 -25.31 2.82
C PRO A 169 -9.47 -26.42 3.86
N ALA A 170 -10.58 -26.65 4.57
CA ALA A 170 -10.66 -27.63 5.63
C ALA A 170 -10.04 -28.93 5.11
N CYS A 171 -9.01 -29.38 5.83
CA CYS A 171 -8.28 -30.63 5.67
C CYS A 171 -9.05 -31.64 4.80
N ALA A 172 -8.61 -31.83 3.55
CA ALA A 172 -9.08 -32.96 2.76
C ALA A 172 -8.76 -34.23 3.58
N PRO A 173 -9.74 -35.10 3.87
CA PRO A 173 -9.48 -36.30 4.64
C PRO A 173 -8.41 -37.14 3.94
N PRO A 174 -7.48 -37.77 4.67
CA PRO A 174 -6.47 -38.62 4.06
C PRO A 174 -7.17 -39.72 3.25
N PRO A 175 -6.68 -40.05 2.04
CA PRO A 175 -7.25 -41.13 1.26
C PRO A 175 -7.17 -42.43 2.06
N ALA A 176 -8.32 -43.14 2.14
CA ALA A 176 -8.46 -44.40 2.84
C ALA A 176 -7.39 -45.42 2.39
N PRO A 177 -6.91 -46.31 3.28
CA PRO A 177 -5.89 -47.30 2.93
C PRO A 177 -6.43 -48.23 1.83
N SER A 178 -5.78 -48.21 0.68
CA SER A 178 -6.04 -49.11 -0.43
C SER A 178 -5.70 -50.55 -0.03
N THR A 179 -6.72 -51.42 -0.02
CA THR A 179 -6.58 -52.88 0.06
C THR A 179 -5.67 -53.41 -1.06
N PRO A 180 -4.84 -54.45 -0.81
CA PRO A 180 -3.90 -54.96 -1.79
C PRO A 180 -4.61 -55.82 -2.84
N THR A 181 -4.79 -55.28 -4.05
CA THR A 181 -5.21 -56.08 -5.21
C THR A 181 -4.01 -56.80 -5.81
N ALA A 182 -4.14 -58.12 -5.90
CA ALA A 182 -3.16 -59.07 -6.39
C ALA A 182 -2.57 -58.71 -7.77
N ASN A 183 -1.27 -58.98 -7.91
CA ASN A 183 -0.46 -58.68 -9.08
C ASN A 183 -0.30 -59.93 -9.96
N PRO A 184 -0.73 -59.96 -11.24
CA PRO A 184 -0.44 -61.08 -12.11
C PRO A 184 0.91 -60.89 -12.84
N ALA A 185 1.82 -61.81 -12.52
CA ALA A 185 2.87 -62.40 -13.36
C ALA A 185 3.47 -61.56 -14.53
N LYS A 186 4.67 -61.02 -14.33
CA LYS A 186 5.60 -60.70 -15.43
C LYS A 186 6.48 -61.92 -15.76
N LYS A 187 6.20 -62.59 -16.88
CA LYS A 187 7.11 -63.56 -17.53
C LYS A 187 8.41 -62.84 -17.94
N LYS A 188 9.52 -63.11 -17.25
CA LYS A 188 10.88 -62.85 -17.77
C LYS A 188 11.51 -64.17 -18.23
N LYS A 189 11.71 -64.30 -19.55
CA LYS A 189 12.50 -65.35 -20.21
C LYS A 189 13.91 -65.39 -19.61
N ARG A 190 14.30 -66.50 -18.97
CA ARG A 190 15.71 -66.83 -18.67
C ARG A 190 16.32 -67.59 -19.84
N ARG A 191 17.50 -67.14 -20.25
CA ARG A 191 18.37 -67.73 -21.28
C ARG A 191 18.76 -69.16 -20.88
N LYS A 192 18.69 -70.10 -21.82
CA LYS A 192 19.31 -71.43 -21.72
C LYS A 192 20.83 -71.26 -21.89
N SER A 193 21.62 -71.77 -20.95
CA SER A 193 23.00 -72.17 -21.18
C SER A 193 23.13 -73.65 -20.82
N ARG A 194 23.74 -74.38 -21.76
CA ARG A 194 24.06 -75.82 -21.73
C ARG A 194 24.89 -76.20 -20.51
N ASN A 195 24.73 -77.44 -20.03
CA ASN A 195 25.83 -78.40 -19.92
C ASN A 195 25.30 -79.84 -19.82
N THR A 196 25.90 -80.70 -20.63
CA THR A 196 26.00 -82.17 -20.57
C THR A 196 27.47 -82.49 -20.21
N PRO A 197 27.84 -83.74 -19.90
CA PRO A 197 27.04 -84.94 -19.65
C PRO A 197 26.90 -85.28 -18.16
#